data_AF-A0A182XGY0-F1
#
_entry.id   AF-A0A182XGY0-F1
#
_cell.length_a   1.000
_cell.length_b   1.000
_cell.length_c   1.000
_cell.angle_alpha   90.00
_cell.angle_beta   90.00
_cell.angle_gamma   90.00
#
_symmetry.space_group_name_H-M   'P 1'
#
loop_
_entity.id
_entity.type
_entity.pdbx_description
1 polymer ?
#
loop_
_entity_poly.entity_id
_entity_poly.type
_entity_poly.pdbx_seq_one_letter_code
_entity_poly.pdbx_strand_id
1 'polypeptide(L)'
;MSNLIINGLLQSRNPLLTFRRFRGKINIQRPRPPHYERARVLEVIKPYYKKPDFNAPCIDAERAKEMKSKLDNPYETIIAREARNWFEHSNLVAFVHVNSIKQEDMFKAQVALHRHNVSVKVYGKPIMRKAVADTRFEAILPLFEAKTAIIFSPEVQKIKQVLSVLKKTPQLVLMGGIVEGRLLSKNEFMAYATMPDITTVRAQFAAVLDSVGGKIVGDLQCHQSQLVNLLDAYAKTNSKPSEASPAGEKVDS
;
A
#
# COMPACT_ATOMS: atom_id res chain seq x y z
N MET A 1 -95.48 21.63 39.95
CA MET A 1 -95.91 21.86 38.54
C MET A 1 -95.06 23.01 38.01
N SER A 2 -93.88 22.66 37.50
CA SER A 2 -93.58 22.57 36.06
C SER A 2 -93.33 23.96 35.46
N ASN A 3 -92.05 24.24 35.19
CA ASN A 3 -91.58 24.84 33.93
C ASN A 3 -90.03 24.86 33.95
N LEU A 4 -89.44 23.67 33.79
CA LEU A 4 -88.06 23.50 33.33
C LEU A 4 -88.04 23.83 31.84
N ILE A 5 -87.78 25.09 31.49
CA ILE A 5 -87.53 25.48 30.10
C ILE A 5 -86.04 25.25 29.82
N ILE A 6 -85.78 24.14 29.13
CA ILE A 6 -84.51 23.77 28.51
C ILE A 6 -84.24 24.78 27.40
N ASN A 7 -83.45 25.81 27.71
CA ASN A 7 -82.94 26.75 26.71
C ASN A 7 -81.57 26.29 26.20
N GLY A 8 -81.60 25.47 25.15
CA GLY A 8 -80.71 25.60 23.99
C GLY A 8 -79.26 25.12 24.12
N LEU A 9 -79.02 23.86 23.75
CA LEU A 9 -77.72 23.21 23.58
C LEU A 9 -76.86 23.74 22.41
N LEU A 10 -77.24 24.81 21.71
CA LEU A 10 -76.45 25.40 20.61
C LEU A 10 -76.74 26.91 20.49
N GLN A 11 -76.26 27.72 21.44
CA GLN A 11 -76.10 29.15 21.18
C GLN A 11 -74.91 29.35 20.24
N SER A 12 -75.16 29.77 19.00
CA SER A 12 -74.11 30.26 18.10
C SER A 12 -73.42 31.44 18.77
N ARG A 13 -72.25 31.20 19.38
CA ARG A 13 -71.40 32.28 19.88
C ARG A 13 -70.86 33.02 18.67
N ASN A 14 -71.52 34.11 18.29
CA ASN A 14 -70.96 35.06 17.34
C ASN A 14 -69.58 35.46 17.87
N PRO A 15 -68.48 35.26 17.12
CA PRO A 15 -67.16 35.62 17.59
C PRO A 15 -67.13 37.15 17.73
N LEU A 16 -67.24 37.63 18.96
CA LEU A 16 -66.95 39.02 19.28
C LEU A 16 -65.46 39.25 19.00
N LEU A 17 -65.17 39.90 17.87
CA LEU A 17 -63.84 40.43 17.56
C LEU A 17 -63.55 41.61 18.50
N THR A 18 -63.13 41.30 19.72
CA THR A 18 -62.61 42.31 20.63
C THR A 18 -61.19 42.66 20.21
N PHE A 19 -61.00 43.81 19.56
CA PHE A 19 -59.67 44.35 19.30
C PHE A 19 -59.04 44.83 20.62
N ARG A 20 -58.38 43.92 21.35
CA ARG A 20 -57.54 44.33 22.49
C ARG A 20 -56.29 45.02 21.95
N ARG A 21 -56.29 46.35 22.02
CA ARG A 21 -55.12 47.19 21.71
C ARG A 21 -54.03 46.90 22.76
N PHE A 22 -53.04 46.07 22.44
CA PHE A 22 -51.88 45.86 23.29
C PHE A 22 -51.11 47.20 23.40
N ARG A 23 -51.21 47.88 24.54
CA ARG A 23 -50.62 49.21 24.75
C ARG A 23 -49.08 49.20 24.93
N GLY A 24 -48.40 48.06 24.82
CA GLY A 24 -46.96 47.94 25.03
C GLY A 24 -46.22 47.38 23.80
N LYS A 25 -45.01 47.90 23.52
CA LYS A 25 -44.09 47.32 22.53
C LYS A 25 -43.71 45.90 22.98
N ILE A 26 -43.91 44.91 22.10
CA ILE A 26 -43.52 43.52 22.36
C ILE A 26 -42.00 43.44 22.25
N ASN A 27 -41.33 43.07 23.35
CA ASN A 27 -39.90 42.85 23.33
C ASN A 27 -39.61 41.47 22.70
N ILE A 28 -39.14 41.46 21.45
CA ILE A 28 -38.84 40.23 20.69
C ILE A 28 -37.56 39.56 21.20
N GLN A 29 -36.56 40.35 21.63
CA GLN A 29 -35.27 39.82 22.11
C GLN A 29 -35.41 39.16 23.49
N ARG A 30 -36.32 39.66 24.33
CA ARG A 30 -36.64 39.09 25.65
C ARG A 30 -38.16 39.09 25.86
N PRO A 31 -38.88 38.10 25.31
CA PRO A 31 -40.32 38.01 25.46
C PRO A 31 -40.67 37.81 26.94
N ARG A 32 -41.70 38.53 27.40
CA ARG A 32 -42.21 38.37 28.76
C ARG A 32 -42.84 36.99 28.92
N PRO A 33 -42.76 36.36 30.10
CA PRO A 33 -43.47 35.12 30.35
C PRO A 33 -44.99 35.32 30.16
N PRO A 34 -45.70 34.32 29.63
CA PRO A 34 -47.14 34.40 29.42
C PRO A 34 -47.88 34.53 30.76
N HIS A 35 -49.05 35.17 30.71
CA HIS A 35 -50.00 35.18 31.83
C HIS A 35 -50.39 33.75 32.22
N TYR A 36 -50.72 33.53 33.49
CA TYR A 36 -50.98 32.22 34.09
C TYR A 36 -51.95 31.33 33.27
N GLU A 37 -53.05 31.88 32.78
CA GLU A 37 -54.01 31.15 31.94
C GLU A 37 -53.40 30.70 30.60
N ARG A 38 -52.65 31.60 29.95
CA ARG A 38 -51.96 31.29 28.69
C ARG A 38 -50.84 30.27 28.92
N ALA A 39 -50.12 30.36 30.04
CA ALA A 39 -49.10 29.38 30.41
C ALA A 39 -49.73 27.98 30.58
N ARG A 40 -50.89 27.88 31.24
CA ARG A 40 -51.61 26.62 31.42
C ARG A 40 -52.02 26.00 30.08
N VAL A 41 -52.55 26.82 29.16
CA VAL A 41 -52.90 26.37 27.81
C VAL A 41 -51.67 25.92 27.03
N LEU A 42 -50.56 26.65 27.12
CA LEU A 42 -49.31 26.28 26.45
C LEU A 42 -48.74 24.97 26.97
N GLU A 43 -48.77 24.72 28.29
CA GLU A 43 -48.34 23.45 28.87
C GLU A 43 -49.18 22.28 28.36
N VAL A 44 -50.50 22.43 28.27
CA VAL A 44 -51.42 21.40 27.73
C VAL A 44 -51.18 21.15 26.24
N ILE A 45 -50.80 22.18 25.48
CA ILE A 45 -50.54 22.10 24.04
C ILE A 45 -49.13 21.56 23.74
N LYS A 46 -48.23 21.44 24.73
CA LYS A 46 -46.88 20.89 24.48
C LYS A 46 -47.00 19.51 23.83
N PRO A 47 -46.40 19.29 22.65
CA PRO A 47 -46.48 18.00 21.99
C PRO A 47 -45.79 16.94 22.86
N TYR A 48 -46.50 15.84 23.12
CA TYR A 48 -45.92 14.69 23.78
C TYR A 48 -45.15 13.84 22.76
N TYR A 49 -43.81 13.93 22.79
CA TYR A 49 -42.95 13.03 22.03
C TYR A 49 -42.76 11.72 22.80
N LYS A 50 -43.03 10.59 22.15
CA LYS A 50 -42.71 9.27 22.73
C LYS A 50 -41.20 9.21 22.97
N LYS A 51 -40.80 8.90 24.20
CA LYS A 51 -39.39 8.59 24.48
C LYS A 51 -39.03 7.31 23.71
N PRO A 52 -37.88 7.26 23.04
CA PRO A 52 -37.44 6.01 22.43
C PRO A 52 -37.30 4.95 23.52
N ASP A 53 -37.55 3.69 23.18
CA ASP A 53 -37.29 2.59 24.08
C ASP A 53 -35.81 2.62 24.51
N PHE A 54 -35.53 2.17 25.73
CA PHE A 54 -34.17 2.22 26.31
C PHE A 54 -33.10 1.66 25.36
N ASN A 55 -33.46 0.62 24.58
CA ASN A 55 -32.54 -0.07 23.66
C ASN A 55 -32.69 0.32 22.18
N ALA A 56 -33.61 1.23 21.82
CA ALA A 56 -33.79 1.69 20.44
C ALA A 56 -32.50 2.20 19.77
N PRO A 57 -31.65 3.03 20.42
CA PRO A 57 -30.42 3.50 19.79
C PRO A 57 -29.42 2.37 19.50
N CYS A 58 -29.39 1.31 20.32
CA CYS A 58 -28.54 0.15 20.10
C CYS A 58 -29.03 -0.69 18.91
N ILE A 59 -30.34 -0.93 18.84
CA ILE A 59 -30.97 -1.70 17.75
C ILE A 59 -30.82 -0.95 16.41
N ASP A 60 -31.01 0.36 16.39
CA ASP A 60 -30.84 1.16 15.18
C ASP A 60 -29.38 1.21 14.74
N ALA A 61 -28.44 1.23 15.68
CA ALA A 61 -27.02 1.12 15.38
C ALA A 61 -26.66 -0.26 14.78
N GLU A 62 -27.28 -1.34 15.26
CA GLU A 62 -27.12 -2.69 14.69
C GLU A 62 -27.69 -2.76 13.27
N ARG A 63 -28.93 -2.31 13.06
CA ARG A 63 -29.55 -2.22 11.72
C ARG A 63 -28.71 -1.39 10.76
N ALA A 64 -28.15 -0.27 11.21
CA ALA A 64 -27.29 0.57 10.40
C ALA A 64 -25.96 -0.13 10.03
N LYS A 65 -25.38 -0.93 10.93
CA LYS A 65 -24.20 -1.75 10.63
C LYS A 65 -24.53 -2.82 9.59
N GLU A 66 -25.66 -3.51 9.75
CA GLU A 66 -26.13 -4.52 8.79
C GLU A 66 -26.39 -3.93 7.41
N MET A 67 -27.10 -2.80 7.32
CA MET A 67 -27.33 -2.12 6.04
C MET A 67 -26.03 -1.73 5.35
N LYS A 68 -25.04 -1.22 6.09
CA LYS A 68 -23.71 -0.89 5.53
C LYS A 68 -22.97 -2.11 4.98
N SER A 69 -23.13 -3.27 5.61
CA SER A 69 -22.48 -4.51 5.14
C SER A 69 -23.08 -5.06 3.84
N LYS A 70 -24.36 -4.77 3.58
CA LYS A 70 -25.09 -5.29 2.40
C LYS A 70 -24.98 -4.41 1.16
N LEU A 71 -24.57 -3.15 1.31
CA LEU A 71 -24.50 -2.23 0.17
C LEU A 71 -23.22 -2.47 -0.63
N ASP A 72 -23.29 -3.38 -1.58
CA ASP A 72 -22.24 -3.55 -2.58
C ASP A 72 -22.38 -2.51 -3.70
N ASN A 73 -21.39 -1.62 -3.79
CA ASN A 73 -21.34 -0.65 -4.88
C ASN A 73 -20.88 -1.34 -6.19
N PRO A 74 -21.66 -1.30 -7.28
CA PRO A 74 -21.29 -1.92 -8.55
C PRO A 74 -19.99 -1.34 -9.11
N TYR A 75 -19.69 -0.06 -8.88
CA TYR A 75 -18.45 0.57 -9.34
C TYR A 75 -17.20 -0.08 -8.71
N GLU A 76 -17.25 -0.44 -7.43
CA GLU A 76 -16.13 -1.12 -6.76
C GLU A 76 -15.84 -2.48 -7.38
N THR A 77 -16.88 -3.20 -7.82
CA THR A 77 -16.71 -4.50 -8.49
C THR A 77 -16.04 -4.36 -9.85
N ILE A 78 -16.33 -3.28 -10.58
CA ILE A 78 -15.71 -2.99 -11.88
C ILE A 78 -14.22 -2.66 -11.68
N ILE A 79 -13.89 -1.80 -10.71
CA ILE A 79 -12.48 -1.49 -10.42
C ILE A 79 -11.76 -2.71 -9.87
N ALA A 80 -12.40 -3.53 -9.03
CA ALA A 80 -11.80 -4.76 -8.52
C ALA A 80 -11.43 -5.70 -9.67
N ARG A 81 -12.27 -5.79 -10.70
CA ARG A 81 -11.97 -6.54 -11.94
C ARG A 81 -10.79 -5.93 -12.70
N GLU A 82 -10.72 -4.61 -12.81
CA GLU A 82 -9.57 -3.92 -13.43
C GLU A 82 -8.28 -4.20 -12.65
N ALA A 83 -8.31 -4.07 -11.32
CA ALA A 83 -7.17 -4.34 -10.45
C ALA A 83 -6.70 -5.79 -10.61
N ARG A 84 -7.63 -6.75 -10.63
CA ARG A 84 -7.33 -8.17 -10.90
C ARG A 84 -6.65 -8.37 -12.25
N ASN A 85 -7.15 -7.68 -13.29
CA ASN A 85 -6.52 -7.70 -14.61
C ASN A 85 -5.07 -7.21 -14.57
N TRP A 86 -4.79 -6.14 -13.80
CA TRP A 86 -3.42 -5.66 -13.59
C TRP A 86 -2.54 -6.70 -12.90
N PHE A 87 -3.03 -7.39 -11.87
CA PHE A 87 -2.28 -8.47 -11.19
C PHE A 87 -2.00 -9.66 -12.11
N GLU A 88 -2.92 -10.02 -13.01
CA GLU A 88 -2.75 -11.14 -13.95
C GLU A 88 -1.74 -10.81 -15.05
N HIS A 89 -1.68 -9.56 -15.51
CA HIS A 89 -0.78 -9.12 -16.59
C HIS A 89 0.61 -8.66 -16.11
N SER A 90 0.84 -8.57 -14.81
CA SER A 90 2.09 -8.07 -14.24
C SER A 90 2.88 -9.19 -13.55
N ASN A 91 4.13 -9.37 -13.97
CA ASN A 91 5.06 -10.28 -13.29
C ASN A 91 5.77 -9.60 -12.12
N LEU A 92 5.79 -8.27 -12.10
CA LEU A 92 6.38 -7.45 -11.05
C LEU A 92 5.35 -6.48 -10.49
N VAL A 93 5.11 -6.59 -9.19
CA VAL A 93 4.27 -5.66 -8.42
C VAL A 93 5.07 -5.14 -7.23
N ALA A 94 5.12 -3.84 -7.02
CA ALA A 94 5.71 -3.25 -5.82
C ALA A 94 4.67 -2.46 -5.03
N PHE A 95 4.65 -2.67 -3.71
CA PHE A 95 3.79 -1.97 -2.77
C PHE A 95 4.58 -0.88 -2.06
N VAL A 96 4.07 0.34 -2.21
CA VAL A 96 4.74 1.55 -1.72
C VAL A 96 3.79 2.31 -0.83
N HIS A 97 4.20 2.53 0.41
CA HIS A 97 3.49 3.44 1.30
C HIS A 97 3.73 4.88 0.86
N VAL A 98 2.65 5.63 0.69
CA VAL A 98 2.69 7.03 0.24
C VAL A 98 2.59 7.93 1.46
N ASN A 99 3.72 8.51 1.88
CA ASN A 99 3.74 9.59 2.87
C ASN A 99 3.24 10.90 2.26
N SER A 100 3.04 11.91 3.11
CA SER A 100 2.72 13.27 2.68
C SER A 100 3.72 13.77 1.64
N ILE A 101 3.25 13.93 0.40
CA ILE A 101 4.03 14.35 -0.76
C ILE A 101 3.25 15.40 -1.54
N LYS A 102 3.95 16.36 -2.14
CA LYS A 102 3.34 17.31 -3.07
C LYS A 102 2.91 16.60 -4.35
N GLN A 103 1.81 17.03 -4.95
CA GLN A 103 1.30 16.43 -6.18
C GLN A 103 2.29 16.54 -7.34
N GLU A 104 3.06 17.64 -7.42
CA GLU A 104 4.10 17.84 -8.42
C GLU A 104 5.19 16.76 -8.35
N ASP A 105 5.63 16.42 -7.15
CA ASP A 105 6.70 15.43 -6.95
C ASP A 105 6.18 14.00 -7.17
N MET A 106 4.93 13.74 -6.80
CA MET A 106 4.25 12.49 -7.17
C MET A 106 4.15 12.35 -8.70
N PHE A 107 3.77 13.42 -9.40
CA PHE A 107 3.66 13.42 -10.85
C PHE A 107 5.03 13.20 -11.51
N LYS A 108 6.10 13.85 -11.03
CA LYS A 108 7.47 13.60 -11.50
C LYS A 108 7.88 12.13 -11.35
N ALA A 109 7.53 11.50 -10.22
CA ALA A 109 7.79 10.08 -9.98
C ALA A 109 7.01 9.18 -10.96
N GLN A 110 5.72 9.49 -11.18
CA GLN A 110 4.87 8.76 -12.14
C GLN A 110 5.40 8.89 -13.57
N VAL A 111 5.83 10.08 -14.00
CA VAL A 111 6.44 10.30 -15.31
C VAL A 111 7.73 9.49 -15.44
N ALA A 112 8.59 9.49 -14.43
CA ALA A 112 9.82 8.71 -14.44
C ALA A 112 9.55 7.20 -14.57
N LEU A 113 8.55 6.66 -13.87
CA LEU A 113 8.13 5.26 -13.98
C LEU A 113 7.48 4.96 -15.34
N HIS A 114 6.64 5.86 -15.84
CA HIS A 114 5.98 5.71 -17.13
C HIS A 114 6.97 5.65 -18.30
N ARG A 115 8.08 6.40 -18.24
CA ARG A 115 9.18 6.31 -19.24
C ARG A 115 9.79 4.91 -19.34
N HIS A 116 9.64 4.09 -18.30
CA HIS A 116 10.09 2.70 -18.27
C HIS A 116 8.95 1.70 -18.51
N ASN A 117 7.76 2.15 -18.96
CA ASN A 117 6.54 1.34 -19.10
C ASN A 117 6.11 0.69 -17.79
N VAL A 118 6.29 1.40 -16.66
CA VAL A 118 5.83 0.98 -15.34
C VAL A 118 4.65 1.86 -14.94
N SER A 119 3.54 1.23 -14.59
CA SER A 119 2.28 1.92 -14.25
C SER A 119 2.13 2.03 -12.74
N VAL A 120 1.70 3.21 -12.27
CA VAL A 120 1.37 3.43 -10.86
C VAL A 120 -0.14 3.52 -10.70
N LYS A 121 -0.71 2.75 -9.79
CA LYS A 121 -2.13 2.74 -9.46
C LYS A 121 -2.34 2.86 -7.96
N VAL A 122 -3.43 3.49 -7.57
CA VAL A 122 -3.82 3.63 -6.16
C VAL A 122 -5.24 3.11 -6.04
N TYR A 123 -5.43 2.09 -5.21
CA TYR A 123 -6.74 1.49 -4.97
C TYR A 123 -7.09 1.54 -3.48
N GLY A 124 -8.38 1.66 -3.19
CA GLY A 124 -8.87 1.59 -1.82
C GLY A 124 -8.85 0.17 -1.27
N LYS A 125 -8.72 0.04 0.06
CA LYS A 125 -8.80 -1.24 0.79
C LYS A 125 -10.02 -2.10 0.46
N PRO A 126 -11.27 -1.60 0.35
CA PRO A 126 -12.42 -2.46 0.02
C PRO A 126 -12.34 -3.04 -1.39
N ILE A 127 -11.86 -2.24 -2.35
CA ILE A 127 -11.67 -2.68 -3.74
C ILE A 127 -10.59 -3.77 -3.80
N MET A 128 -9.48 -3.57 -3.10
CA MET A 128 -8.40 -4.56 -3.02
C MET A 128 -8.85 -5.84 -2.33
N ARG A 129 -9.67 -5.76 -1.28
CA ARG A 129 -10.27 -6.94 -0.65
C ARG A 129 -11.08 -7.76 -1.66
N LYS A 130 -11.90 -7.11 -2.49
CA LYS A 130 -12.68 -7.78 -3.54
C LYS A 130 -11.81 -8.32 -4.68
N ALA A 131 -10.76 -7.58 -5.08
CA ALA A 131 -9.88 -7.97 -6.18
C ALA A 131 -9.01 -9.19 -5.84
N VAL A 132 -8.58 -9.28 -4.58
CA VAL A 132 -7.64 -10.27 -4.08
C VAL A 132 -8.33 -11.49 -3.48
N ALA A 133 -9.61 -11.37 -3.10
CA ALA A 133 -10.41 -12.51 -2.67
C ALA A 133 -10.29 -13.68 -3.67
N ASP A 134 -10.11 -14.89 -3.14
CA ASP A 134 -9.95 -16.13 -3.91
C ASP A 134 -8.68 -16.20 -4.79
N THR A 135 -7.70 -15.34 -4.55
CA THR A 135 -6.40 -15.36 -5.25
C THR A 135 -5.24 -15.68 -4.32
N ARG A 136 -4.09 -16.03 -4.91
CA ARG A 136 -2.84 -16.28 -4.17
C ARG A 136 -2.31 -15.05 -3.44
N PHE A 137 -2.87 -13.88 -3.71
CA PHE A 137 -2.38 -12.61 -3.18
C PHE A 137 -3.04 -12.21 -1.87
N GLU A 138 -3.88 -13.03 -1.24
CA GLU A 138 -4.61 -12.67 0.01
C GLU A 138 -3.71 -12.14 1.13
N ALA A 139 -2.46 -12.61 1.20
CA ALA A 139 -1.46 -12.14 2.15
C ALA A 139 -1.12 -10.64 2.03
N ILE A 140 -1.50 -9.94 0.95
CA ILE A 140 -1.20 -8.51 0.78
C ILE A 140 -2.20 -7.58 1.47
N LEU A 141 -3.37 -8.09 1.90
CA LEU A 141 -4.43 -7.25 2.48
C LEU A 141 -3.98 -6.38 3.67
N PRO A 142 -3.10 -6.85 4.58
CA PRO A 142 -2.57 -6.01 5.67
C PRO A 142 -1.76 -4.80 5.18
N LEU A 143 -1.18 -4.84 3.97
CA LEU A 143 -0.42 -3.73 3.39
C LEU A 143 -1.31 -2.54 2.99
N PHE A 144 -2.63 -2.73 2.96
CA PHE A 144 -3.61 -1.70 2.57
C PHE A 144 -4.27 -1.01 3.77
N GLU A 145 -3.76 -1.18 5.00
CA GLU A 145 -4.23 -0.42 6.16
C GLU A 145 -3.91 1.07 6.03
N ALA A 146 -2.77 1.38 5.41
CA ALA A 146 -2.33 2.73 5.15
C ALA A 146 -2.51 3.10 3.67
N LYS A 147 -2.26 4.38 3.32
CA LYS A 147 -2.28 4.83 1.94
C LYS A 147 -1.14 4.16 1.16
N THR A 148 -1.49 3.19 0.32
CA THR A 148 -0.54 2.39 -0.45
C THR A 148 -0.76 2.60 -1.95
N ALA A 149 0.31 2.93 -2.66
CA ALA A 149 0.38 2.91 -4.11
C ALA A 149 0.96 1.57 -4.57
N ILE A 150 0.44 1.09 -5.68
CA ILE A 150 0.87 -0.14 -6.32
C ILE A 150 1.57 0.22 -7.62
N ILE A 151 2.74 -0.35 -7.84
CA ILE A 151 3.54 -0.18 -9.04
C ILE A 151 3.50 -1.50 -9.80
N PHE A 152 2.95 -1.48 -11.01
CA PHE A 152 2.80 -2.64 -11.88
C PHE A 152 3.79 -2.57 -13.05
N SER A 153 4.48 -3.68 -13.30
CA SER A 153 5.36 -3.85 -14.46
C SER A 153 5.19 -5.26 -15.05
N PRO A 154 5.09 -5.39 -16.38
CA PRO A 154 5.03 -6.69 -17.05
C PRO A 154 6.39 -7.41 -17.00
N GLU A 155 7.49 -6.66 -16.99
CA GLU A 155 8.86 -7.20 -17.02
C GLU A 155 9.53 -7.10 -15.65
N VAL A 156 10.18 -8.19 -15.24
CA VAL A 156 10.89 -8.31 -13.95
C VAL A 156 12.23 -7.55 -13.95
N GLN A 157 12.83 -7.33 -15.11
CA GLN A 157 14.12 -6.63 -15.26
C GLN A 157 14.07 -5.15 -14.82
N LYS A 158 12.86 -4.60 -14.67
CA LYS A 158 12.63 -3.17 -14.39
C LYS A 158 12.78 -2.78 -12.91
N ILE A 159 13.07 -3.74 -12.04
CA ILE A 159 13.17 -3.53 -10.59
C ILE A 159 14.25 -2.47 -10.25
N LYS A 160 15.39 -2.51 -10.93
CA LYS A 160 16.50 -1.55 -10.71
C LYS A 160 16.06 -0.11 -10.96
N GLN A 161 15.28 0.11 -12.02
CA GLN A 161 14.75 1.42 -12.38
C GLN A 161 13.69 1.87 -11.36
N VAL A 162 12.79 0.97 -10.94
CA VAL A 162 11.79 1.27 -9.89
C VAL A 162 12.49 1.71 -8.60
N LEU A 163 13.52 0.98 -8.16
CA LEU A 163 14.29 1.35 -6.98
C LEU A 163 15.07 2.66 -7.15
N SER A 164 15.60 2.94 -8.34
CA SER A 164 16.27 4.21 -8.62
C SER A 164 15.31 5.40 -8.49
N VAL A 165 14.06 5.25 -8.97
CA VAL A 165 13.03 6.27 -8.79
C VAL A 165 12.67 6.42 -7.31
N LEU A 166 12.44 5.31 -6.59
CA LEU A 166 12.10 5.34 -5.17
C LEU A 166 13.20 5.96 -4.30
N LYS A 167 14.48 5.78 -4.66
CA LYS A 167 15.60 6.45 -3.99
C LYS A 167 15.59 7.98 -4.16
N LYS A 168 15.06 8.49 -5.28
CA LYS A 168 14.93 9.93 -5.54
C LYS A 168 13.74 10.55 -4.80
N THR A 169 12.73 9.76 -4.47
CA THR A 169 11.50 10.19 -3.80
C THR A 169 11.32 9.49 -2.45
N PRO A 170 11.99 9.97 -1.39
CA PRO A 170 11.98 9.31 -0.07
C PRO A 170 10.58 9.29 0.60
N GLN A 171 9.62 10.07 0.10
CA GLN A 171 8.22 10.03 0.56
C GLN A 171 7.50 8.75 0.11
N LEU A 172 8.03 8.06 -0.90
CA LEU A 172 7.54 6.78 -1.39
C LEU A 172 8.33 5.64 -0.73
N VAL A 173 7.77 5.07 0.33
CA VAL A 173 8.46 4.05 1.13
C VAL A 173 8.08 2.65 0.62
N LEU A 174 9.05 1.92 0.09
CA LEU A 174 8.86 0.52 -0.30
C LEU A 174 8.58 -0.36 0.93
N MET A 175 7.45 -1.07 0.93
CA MET A 175 7.11 -2.04 1.97
C MET A 175 7.48 -3.47 1.57
N GLY A 176 7.19 -3.83 0.33
CA GLY A 176 7.44 -5.16 -0.23
C GLY A 176 6.96 -5.23 -1.67
N GLY A 177 7.03 -6.40 -2.28
CA GLY A 177 6.58 -6.60 -3.65
C GLY A 177 6.26 -8.05 -3.95
N ILE A 178 5.62 -8.28 -5.09
CA ILE A 178 5.42 -9.60 -5.67
C ILE A 178 6.29 -9.69 -6.91
N VAL A 179 7.07 -10.76 -7.01
CA VAL A 179 7.86 -11.10 -8.19
C VAL A 179 7.47 -12.51 -8.61
N GLU A 180 6.98 -12.66 -9.84
CA GLU A 180 6.57 -13.95 -10.42
C GLU A 180 5.62 -14.76 -9.51
N GLY A 181 4.69 -14.05 -8.85
CA GLY A 181 3.71 -14.65 -7.95
C GLY A 181 4.21 -14.97 -6.53
N ARG A 182 5.47 -14.67 -6.20
CA ARG A 182 6.02 -14.79 -4.85
C ARG A 182 6.06 -13.44 -4.15
N LEU A 183 5.55 -13.39 -2.92
CA LEU A 183 5.65 -12.21 -2.06
C LEU A 183 7.08 -12.11 -1.50
N LEU A 184 7.70 -10.95 -1.67
CA LEU A 184 9.04 -10.62 -1.18
C LEU A 184 8.95 -9.45 -0.19
N SER A 185 9.71 -9.57 0.89
CA SER A 185 9.97 -8.49 1.82
C SER A 185 10.82 -7.39 1.18
N LYS A 186 10.88 -6.20 1.79
CA LYS A 186 11.74 -5.10 1.34
C LYS A 186 13.20 -5.52 1.12
N ASN A 187 13.77 -6.32 2.05
CA ASN A 187 15.17 -6.72 1.97
C ASN A 187 15.42 -7.69 0.81
N GLU A 188 14.53 -8.66 0.63
CA GLU A 188 14.59 -9.60 -0.49
C GLU A 188 14.36 -8.90 -1.82
N PHE A 189 13.46 -7.92 -1.86
CA PHE A 189 13.22 -7.11 -3.05
C PHE A 189 14.47 -6.29 -3.45
N MET A 190 15.18 -5.73 -2.47
CA MET A 190 16.46 -5.05 -2.70
C MET A 190 17.55 -6.03 -3.14
N ALA A 191 17.64 -7.21 -2.53
CA ALA A 191 18.58 -8.26 -2.91
C ALA A 191 18.34 -8.73 -4.35
N TYR A 192 17.08 -8.99 -4.70
CA TYR A 192 16.68 -9.35 -6.07
C TYR A 192 17.08 -8.27 -7.08
N ALA A 193 16.94 -6.99 -6.72
CA ALA A 193 17.36 -5.90 -7.58
C ALA A 193 18.87 -5.82 -7.79
N THR A 194 19.68 -6.34 -6.88
CA THR A 194 21.14 -6.43 -7.08
C THR A 194 21.54 -7.61 -7.95
N MET A 195 20.66 -8.60 -8.12
CA MET A 195 20.96 -9.77 -8.95
C MET A 195 21.15 -9.36 -10.43
N PRO A 196 22.06 -10.04 -11.13
CA PRO A 196 22.25 -9.83 -12.55
C PRO A 196 21.17 -10.60 -13.34
N ASP A 197 21.14 -10.44 -14.67
CA ASP A 197 20.11 -11.04 -15.52
C ASP A 197 20.12 -12.58 -15.43
N ILE A 198 18.98 -13.22 -15.69
CA ILE A 198 18.82 -14.67 -15.61
C ILE A 198 19.83 -15.42 -16.49
N THR A 199 20.17 -14.86 -17.66
CA THR A 199 21.19 -15.42 -18.55
C THR A 199 22.57 -15.44 -17.90
N THR A 200 22.94 -14.34 -17.25
CA THR A 200 24.21 -14.21 -16.52
C THR A 200 24.26 -15.10 -15.29
N VAL A 201 23.15 -15.25 -14.54
CA VAL A 201 23.07 -16.16 -13.40
C VAL A 201 23.24 -17.62 -13.86
N ARG A 202 22.63 -17.99 -14.99
CA ARG A 202 22.82 -19.33 -15.58
C ARG A 202 24.26 -19.55 -16.05
N ALA A 203 24.88 -18.54 -16.66
CA ALA A 203 26.29 -18.61 -17.07
C ALA A 203 27.23 -18.72 -15.86
N GLN A 204 26.98 -17.96 -14.79
CA GLN A 204 27.72 -18.07 -13.53
C GLN A 204 27.58 -19.46 -12.92
N PHE A 205 26.37 -20.04 -12.93
CA PHE A 205 26.15 -21.40 -12.46
C PHE A 205 26.94 -22.44 -13.27
N ALA A 206 26.91 -22.33 -14.61
CA ALA A 206 27.71 -23.19 -15.49
C ALA A 206 29.22 -23.02 -15.24
N ALA A 207 29.69 -21.78 -15.08
CA ALA A 207 31.10 -21.48 -14.78
C ALA A 207 31.53 -22.03 -13.42
N VAL A 208 30.65 -22.02 -12.41
CA VAL A 208 30.93 -22.64 -11.11
C VAL A 208 31.10 -24.15 -11.26
N LEU A 209 30.22 -24.82 -12.01
CA LEU A 209 30.35 -26.25 -12.29
C LEU A 209 31.65 -26.57 -13.04
N ASP A 210 31.97 -25.78 -14.05
CA ASP A 210 33.20 -25.93 -14.83
C ASP A 210 34.45 -25.67 -13.98
N SER A 211 34.40 -24.69 -13.07
CA SER A 211 35.51 -24.39 -12.15
C SER A 211 35.84 -25.54 -11.20
N VAL A 212 34.84 -26.33 -10.80
CA VAL A 212 35.06 -27.52 -9.97
C VAL A 212 35.76 -28.61 -10.78
N GLY A 213 35.36 -28.82 -12.03
CA GLY A 213 36.06 -29.72 -12.96
C GLY A 213 37.50 -29.28 -13.21
N GLY A 214 37.70 -28.00 -13.51
CA GLY A 214 39.02 -27.40 -13.73
C GLY A 214 39.94 -27.49 -12.50
N LYS A 215 39.40 -27.38 -11.28
CA LYS A 215 40.19 -27.60 -10.05
C LYS A 215 40.71 -29.02 -9.95
N ILE A 216 39.88 -30.02 -10.21
CA ILE A 216 40.30 -31.44 -10.15
C ILE A 216 41.39 -31.72 -11.19
N VAL A 217 41.21 -31.22 -12.41
CA VAL A 217 42.23 -31.35 -13.47
C VAL A 217 43.52 -30.62 -13.06
N GLY A 218 43.40 -29.41 -12.50
CA GLY A 218 44.52 -28.63 -12.01
C GLY A 218 45.30 -29.34 -10.89
N ASP A 219 44.60 -29.96 -9.93
CA ASP A 219 45.21 -30.71 -8.83
C ASP A 219 45.98 -31.93 -9.36
N LEU A 220 45.41 -32.66 -10.33
CA LEU A 220 46.08 -33.79 -10.98
C LEU A 220 47.30 -33.36 -11.82
N GLN A 221 47.19 -32.22 -12.50
CA GLN A 221 48.25 -31.71 -13.39
C GLN A 221 49.35 -30.95 -12.63
N CYS A 222 49.09 -30.49 -11.41
CA CYS A 222 50.04 -29.77 -10.55
C CYS A 222 51.34 -30.58 -10.36
N HIS A 223 51.23 -31.84 -9.95
CA HIS A 223 52.42 -32.68 -9.72
C HIS A 223 53.17 -32.99 -11.02
N GLN A 224 52.45 -33.23 -12.12
CA GLN A 224 53.06 -33.50 -13.43
C GLN A 224 53.84 -32.29 -13.95
N SER A 225 53.23 -31.11 -13.89
CA SER A 225 53.87 -29.85 -14.32
C SER A 225 55.07 -29.48 -13.45
N GLN A 226 54.99 -29.68 -12.13
CA GLN A 226 56.14 -29.47 -11.23
C GLN A 226 57.33 -30.35 -11.62
N LEU A 227 57.10 -31.63 -11.91
CA LEU A 227 58.16 -32.57 -12.28
C LEU A 227 58.80 -32.19 -13.63
N VAL A 228 57.99 -31.85 -14.63
CA VAL A 228 58.48 -31.38 -15.93
C VAL A 228 59.33 -30.11 -15.77
N ASN A 229 58.85 -29.14 -14.99
CA ASN A 229 59.58 -27.89 -14.74
C ASN A 229 60.93 -28.13 -14.03
N LEU A 230 60.99 -29.10 -13.11
CA LEU A 230 62.24 -29.47 -12.43
C LEU A 230 63.23 -30.15 -13.38
N LEU A 231 62.77 -31.05 -14.24
CA LEU A 231 63.61 -31.70 -15.25
C LEU A 231 64.14 -30.69 -16.27
N ASP A 232 63.29 -29.78 -16.75
CA ASP A 232 63.69 -28.71 -17.67
C ASP A 232 64.71 -27.76 -17.02
N ALA A 233 64.54 -27.43 -15.74
CA ALA A 233 65.52 -26.65 -14.99
C ALA A 233 66.87 -27.39 -14.94
N TYR A 234 66.85 -28.70 -14.67
CA TYR A 234 68.05 -29.53 -14.60
C TYR A 234 68.77 -29.63 -15.96
N ALA A 235 68.01 -29.84 -17.03
CA ALA A 235 68.51 -29.87 -18.40
C ALA A 235 69.18 -28.53 -18.79
N LYS A 236 68.58 -27.39 -18.43
CA LYS A 236 69.14 -26.05 -18.66
C LYS A 236 70.41 -25.77 -17.87
N THR A 237 70.55 -26.32 -16.66
CA THR A 237 71.82 -26.25 -15.89
C THR A 237 72.91 -27.09 -16.54
N ASN A 238 72.59 -28.28 -17.05
CA ASN A 238 73.59 -29.14 -17.73
C ASN A 238 73.96 -28.64 -19.13
N SER A 239 73.09 -27.88 -19.80
CA SER A 239 73.39 -27.27 -21.09
C SER A 239 74.20 -25.97 -20.98
N LYS A 240 74.53 -25.49 -19.77
CA LYS A 240 75.53 -24.44 -19.57
C LYS A 240 76.92 -25.08 -19.49
N PRO A 241 77.82 -24.85 -20.47
CA PRO A 241 79.18 -25.36 -20.39
C PRO A 241 79.95 -24.66 -19.26
N SER A 242 80.74 -25.45 -18.55
CA SER A 242 81.87 -24.99 -17.74
C SER A 242 82.87 -24.25 -18.63
N GLU A 243 82.83 -22.92 -18.64
CA GLU A 243 83.97 -22.08 -19.02
C GLU A 243 84.03 -20.84 -18.10
N ALA A 244 84.90 -20.90 -17.10
CA ALA A 244 86.05 -19.99 -16.97
C ALA A 244 86.75 -20.17 -15.60
N SER A 245 87.93 -20.79 -15.63
CA SER A 245 89.03 -20.44 -14.75
C SER A 245 90.31 -20.42 -15.59
N PRO A 246 91.13 -19.36 -15.50
CA PRO A 246 92.56 -19.50 -15.21
C PRO A 246 93.00 -18.47 -14.15
N ALA A 247 93.68 -18.84 -13.06
CA ALA A 247 95.11 -19.16 -12.88
C ALA A 247 96.06 -17.93 -12.77
N GLY A 248 96.40 -17.56 -11.53
CA GLY A 248 97.77 -17.25 -11.07
C GLY A 248 98.29 -15.80 -11.08
N GLU A 249 98.48 -15.23 -9.89
CA GLU A 249 99.59 -14.29 -9.61
C GLU A 249 100.11 -14.54 -8.18
N LYS A 250 101.44 -14.63 -8.04
CA LYS A 250 102.15 -15.07 -6.85
C LYS A 250 103.23 -14.02 -6.51
N VAL A 251 103.25 -13.63 -5.23
CA VAL A 251 104.37 -13.09 -4.40
C VAL A 251 104.78 -11.62 -4.58
N ASP A 252 104.63 -10.79 -3.53
CA ASP A 252 105.75 -10.24 -2.71
C ASP A 252 105.30 -9.19 -1.66
N SER A 253 105.91 -9.32 -0.47
CA SER A 253 105.92 -8.45 0.74
C SER A 253 104.72 -8.40 1.67
#